data_AF-A0A5E4XIR6-F1
#
_entry.id   AF-A0A5E4XIR6-F1
#
_cell.length_a   1.000
_cell.length_b   1.000
_cell.length_c   1.000
_cell.angle_alpha   90.00
_cell.angle_beta   90.00
_cell.angle_gamma   90.00
#
_symmetry.space_group_name_H-M   'P 1'
#
loop_
_entity.id
_entity.type
_entity.pdbx_description
1 polymer ?
#
loop_
_entity_poly.entity_id
_entity_poly.type
_entity_poly.pdbx_seq_one_letter_code
_entity_poly.pdbx_strand_id
1 'polypeptide(L)'
;MLSGNALRRLFACTLAGTALVWTTVALAQPPQYKNDAELMGAAIASPEGVGQVLDRLVQKCGLYSEATKAHGNAALRAWQARHRDYLTEGQRVRDELRAVYTDPEARQRFDDLLTNEFPKLVERQFVVYSNTIDDQPTQSAKAEMCDGYFNAVDERQFDLKVNDPALAAFFDKRMAERTSSGNSPVSK
;
A
#
# COMPACT_ATOMS: atom_id res chain seq x y z
N MET A 1 56.73 7.08 34.08
CA MET A 1 56.61 8.30 34.93
C MET A 1 55.59 9.21 34.23
N LEU A 2 54.34 9.25 34.72
CA LEU A 2 53.76 10.37 35.52
C LEU A 2 54.06 11.74 34.89
N SER A 3 53.16 12.71 34.70
CA SER A 3 51.74 12.96 34.93
C SER A 3 51.58 14.47 34.60
N GLY A 4 50.38 14.97 34.28
CA GLY A 4 50.01 16.33 34.72
C GLY A 4 49.55 17.36 33.67
N ASN A 5 48.26 17.29 33.35
CA ASN A 5 47.27 18.35 33.07
C ASN A 5 47.68 19.84 33.20
N ALA A 6 47.22 20.66 32.23
CA ALA A 6 46.64 21.99 32.49
C ALA A 6 45.66 22.45 31.38
N LEU A 7 44.38 22.15 31.62
CA LEU A 7 43.17 22.99 31.43
C LEU A 7 43.11 24.09 30.34
N ARG A 8 42.09 23.99 29.46
CA ARG A 8 40.89 24.88 29.33
C ARG A 8 40.43 25.00 27.87
N ARG A 9 39.22 24.52 27.57
CA ARG A 9 38.05 25.37 27.27
C ARG A 9 36.81 24.51 27.06
N LEU A 10 35.81 24.82 27.88
CA LEU A 10 34.42 24.42 27.73
C LEU A 10 33.88 24.93 26.38
N PHE A 11 33.21 24.08 25.63
CA PHE A 11 31.98 24.44 24.93
C PHE A 11 31.08 23.21 24.88
N ALA A 12 30.04 23.25 25.72
CA ALA A 12 28.87 22.42 25.57
C ALA A 12 28.14 22.85 24.30
N CYS A 13 27.87 21.90 23.41
CA CYS A 13 26.72 21.94 22.51
C CYS A 13 26.21 20.51 22.40
N THR A 14 25.33 20.17 23.34
CA THR A 14 24.27 19.18 23.15
C THR A 14 23.50 19.54 21.89
N LEU A 15 23.76 18.83 20.80
CA LEU A 15 22.81 18.65 19.72
C LEU A 15 22.42 17.18 19.73
N ALA A 16 21.38 16.89 20.51
CA ALA A 16 20.51 15.76 20.26
C ALA A 16 19.88 16.01 18.87
N GLY A 17 20.61 15.65 17.82
CA GLY A 17 20.06 15.56 16.49
C GLY A 17 19.16 14.35 16.49
N THR A 18 17.85 14.58 16.56
CA THR A 18 16.86 13.65 16.06
C THR A 18 17.23 13.34 14.62
N ALA A 19 17.91 12.22 14.40
CA ALA A 19 18.06 11.67 13.08
C ALA A 19 16.66 11.24 12.66
N LEU A 20 15.94 12.15 11.99
CA LEU A 20 14.82 11.78 11.15
C LEU A 20 15.40 10.79 10.15
N VAL A 21 15.22 9.50 10.41
CA VAL A 21 15.53 8.47 9.43
C VAL A 21 14.42 8.61 8.41
N TRP A 22 14.68 9.37 7.34
CA TRP A 22 13.84 9.35 6.15
C TRP A 22 13.99 7.94 5.58
N THR A 23 13.13 7.03 6.03
CA THR A 23 12.99 5.71 5.41
C THR A 23 12.41 5.96 4.02
N THR A 24 13.29 6.11 3.04
CA THR A 24 12.89 6.01 1.65
C THR A 24 12.32 4.61 1.48
N VAL A 25 10.99 4.47 1.43
CA VAL A 25 10.36 3.25 0.95
C VAL A 25 10.98 3.01 -0.41
N ALA A 26 11.78 1.94 -0.53
CA ALA A 26 12.37 1.58 -1.81
C ALA A 26 11.20 1.27 -2.75
N LEU A 27 10.86 2.22 -3.61
CA LEU A 27 9.86 2.03 -4.64
C LEU A 27 10.45 0.97 -5.57
N ALA A 28 9.94 -0.26 -5.45
CA ALA A 28 10.22 -1.31 -6.41
C ALA A 28 9.91 -0.76 -7.82
N GLN A 29 10.68 -1.18 -8.83
CA GLN A 29 10.37 -0.78 -10.19
C GLN A 29 8.90 -1.14 -10.51
N PRO A 30 8.14 -0.22 -11.13
CA PRO A 30 6.75 -0.50 -11.46
C PRO A 30 6.63 -1.79 -12.28
N PRO A 31 5.58 -2.61 -12.04
CA PRO A 31 5.33 -3.80 -12.84
C PRO A 31 5.28 -3.47 -14.34
N GLN A 32 5.76 -4.40 -15.17
CA GLN A 32 5.65 -4.30 -16.62
C GLN A 32 4.67 -5.34 -17.14
N TYR A 33 3.76 -4.89 -17.99
CA TYR A 33 2.71 -5.72 -18.60
C TYR A 33 2.89 -5.76 -20.11
N LYS A 34 2.74 -6.94 -20.69
CA LYS A 34 2.87 -7.18 -22.13
C LYS A 34 1.57 -7.01 -22.90
N ASN A 35 0.42 -7.14 -22.21
CA ASN A 35 -0.89 -7.10 -22.83
C ASN A 35 -2.01 -6.85 -21.80
N ASP A 36 -3.22 -6.59 -22.30
CA ASP A 36 -4.40 -6.33 -21.49
C ASP A 36 -4.81 -7.52 -20.61
N ALA A 37 -4.47 -8.76 -20.97
CA ALA A 37 -4.79 -9.92 -20.14
C ALA A 37 -3.93 -9.96 -18.86
N GLU A 38 -2.65 -9.57 -18.95
CA GLU A 38 -1.80 -9.41 -17.77
C GLU A 38 -2.30 -8.25 -16.88
N LEU A 39 -2.78 -7.16 -17.47
CA LEU A 39 -3.41 -6.04 -16.74
C LEU A 39 -4.73 -6.46 -16.06
N MET A 40 -5.57 -7.25 -16.73
CA MET A 40 -6.76 -7.86 -16.13
C MET A 40 -6.39 -8.75 -14.95
N GLY A 41 -5.33 -9.56 -15.09
CA GLY A 41 -4.80 -10.39 -14.02
C GLY A 41 -4.26 -9.59 -12.84
N ALA A 42 -3.67 -8.41 -13.07
CA ALA A 42 -3.26 -7.50 -12.00
C ALA A 42 -4.46 -6.80 -11.33
N ALA A 43 -5.46 -6.41 -12.13
CA ALA A 43 -6.66 -5.71 -11.68
C ALA A 43 -7.54 -6.54 -10.73
N ILE A 44 -7.45 -7.88 -10.72
CA ILE A 44 -8.16 -8.69 -9.72
C ILE A 44 -7.55 -8.56 -8.32
N ALA A 45 -6.28 -8.16 -8.23
CA ALA A 45 -5.52 -8.11 -6.99
C ALA A 45 -5.26 -6.68 -6.50
N SER A 46 -4.97 -5.75 -7.40
CA SER A 46 -4.67 -4.34 -7.09
C SER A 46 -5.78 -3.42 -7.61
N PRO A 47 -6.23 -2.40 -6.85
CA PRO A 47 -5.62 -1.86 -5.63
C PRO A 47 -6.03 -2.55 -4.31
N GLU A 48 -6.95 -3.51 -4.32
CA GLU A 48 -7.48 -4.08 -3.07
C GLU A 48 -6.39 -4.66 -2.16
N GLY A 49 -5.42 -5.38 -2.72
CA GLY A 49 -4.35 -6.00 -1.95
C GLY A 49 -3.52 -4.97 -1.19
N VAL A 50 -3.26 -3.80 -1.80
CA VAL A 50 -2.60 -2.68 -1.12
C VAL A 50 -3.47 -2.19 0.03
N GLY A 51 -4.78 -2.03 -0.18
CA GLY A 51 -5.72 -1.65 0.88
C GLY A 51 -5.71 -2.62 2.07
N GLN A 52 -5.67 -3.93 1.82
CA GLN A 52 -5.60 -4.95 2.87
C GLN A 52 -4.25 -4.93 3.61
N VAL A 53 -3.13 -4.68 2.91
CA VAL A 53 -1.82 -4.49 3.57
C VAL A 53 -1.85 -3.28 4.49
N LEU A 54 -2.39 -2.15 4.01
CA LEU A 54 -2.49 -0.92 4.81
C LEU A 54 -3.38 -1.12 6.05
N ASP A 55 -4.52 -1.79 5.92
CA ASP A 55 -5.39 -2.12 7.06
C ASP A 55 -4.66 -2.93 8.12
N ARG A 56 -3.92 -3.97 7.72
CA ARG A 56 -3.10 -4.78 8.64
C ARG A 56 -1.98 -3.98 9.29
N LEU A 57 -1.39 -3.03 8.57
CA LEU A 57 -0.40 -2.10 9.15
C LEU A 57 -1.04 -1.24 10.23
N VAL A 58 -2.25 -0.69 10.00
CA VAL A 58 -2.99 0.06 11.04
C VAL A 58 -3.24 -0.81 12.27
N GLN A 59 -3.65 -2.06 12.09
CA GLN A 59 -3.90 -2.98 13.21
C GLN A 59 -2.62 -3.27 14.01
N LYS A 60 -1.50 -3.58 13.33
CA LYS A 60 -0.21 -3.84 13.99
C LYS A 60 0.33 -2.59 14.69
N CYS A 61 0.39 -1.48 13.97
CA CYS A 61 0.97 -0.23 14.46
C CYS A 61 0.15 0.40 15.59
N GLY A 62 -1.16 0.17 15.62
CA GLY A 62 -2.03 0.62 16.69
C GLY A 62 -1.73 0.01 18.05
N LEU A 63 -0.83 -0.99 18.14
CA LEU A 63 -0.36 -1.57 19.40
C LEU A 63 0.72 -0.72 20.09
N TYR A 64 1.36 0.22 19.38
CA TYR A 64 2.52 0.96 19.90
C TYR A 64 2.15 2.32 20.49
N SER A 65 1.15 3.02 19.94
CA SER A 65 0.60 4.23 20.54
C SER A 65 -0.79 4.57 19.99
N GLU A 66 -1.62 5.26 20.78
CA GLU A 66 -2.92 5.78 20.31
C GLU A 66 -2.77 6.85 19.23
N ALA A 67 -1.68 7.65 19.27
CA ALA A 67 -1.40 8.65 18.24
C ALA A 67 -1.12 8.00 16.87
N THR A 68 -0.25 7.00 16.85
CA THR A 68 0.05 6.18 15.66
C THR A 68 -1.19 5.47 15.13
N LYS A 69 -2.03 4.92 16.03
CA LYS A 69 -3.32 4.33 15.65
C LYS A 69 -4.24 5.34 14.97
N ALA A 70 -4.35 6.55 15.53
CA ALA A 70 -5.20 7.60 14.98
C ALA A 70 -4.69 8.07 13.60
N HIS A 71 -3.38 8.27 13.46
CA HIS A 71 -2.74 8.63 12.19
C HIS A 71 -2.97 7.55 11.12
N GLY A 72 -2.65 6.29 11.42
CA GLY A 72 -2.84 5.18 10.48
C GLY A 72 -4.28 5.03 10.01
N ASN A 73 -5.26 5.15 10.92
CA ASN A 73 -6.67 5.14 10.56
C ASN A 73 -7.07 6.31 9.65
N ALA A 74 -6.51 7.50 9.87
CA ALA A 74 -6.75 8.66 9.01
C ALA A 74 -6.12 8.47 7.62
N ALA A 75 -4.88 8.00 7.55
CA ALA A 75 -4.16 7.72 6.32
C ALA A 75 -4.87 6.65 5.48
N LEU A 76 -5.30 5.55 6.10
CA LEU A 76 -6.06 4.48 5.43
C LEU A 76 -7.37 5.00 4.83
N ARG A 77 -8.18 5.74 5.60
CA ARG A 77 -9.42 6.33 5.10
C ARG A 77 -9.17 7.30 3.95
N ALA A 78 -8.13 8.12 4.05
CA ALA A 78 -7.76 9.04 3.00
C ALA A 78 -7.33 8.29 1.73
N TRP A 79 -6.56 7.20 1.86
CA TRP A 79 -6.17 6.36 0.73
C TRP A 79 -7.38 5.69 0.08
N GLN A 80 -8.28 5.10 0.89
CA GLN A 80 -9.52 4.47 0.39
C GLN A 80 -10.39 5.48 -0.37
N ALA A 81 -10.51 6.71 0.13
CA ALA A 81 -11.27 7.76 -0.54
C ALA A 81 -10.70 8.09 -1.94
N ARG A 82 -9.37 8.13 -2.08
CA ARG A 82 -8.70 8.35 -3.38
C ARG A 82 -8.82 7.17 -4.34
N HIS A 83 -8.89 5.96 -3.79
CA HIS A 83 -8.94 4.71 -4.57
C HIS A 83 -10.34 4.16 -4.76
N ARG A 84 -11.39 4.85 -4.27
CA ARG A 84 -12.77 4.36 -4.31
C ARG A 84 -13.18 3.85 -5.69
N ASP A 85 -12.88 4.62 -6.73
CA ASP A 85 -13.30 4.29 -8.09
C ASP A 85 -12.47 3.11 -8.65
N TYR A 86 -11.17 3.04 -8.34
CA TYR A 86 -10.32 1.89 -8.69
C TYR A 86 -10.70 0.61 -7.94
N LEU A 87 -11.05 0.70 -6.66
CA LEU A 87 -11.53 -0.44 -5.86
C LEU A 87 -12.84 -0.99 -6.42
N THR A 88 -13.75 -0.08 -6.77
CA THR A 88 -15.01 -0.45 -7.42
C THR A 88 -14.74 -1.12 -8.77
N GLU A 89 -13.76 -0.63 -9.52
CA GLU A 89 -13.44 -1.18 -10.82
C GLU A 89 -12.73 -2.54 -10.75
N GLY A 90 -11.80 -2.74 -9.82
CA GLY A 90 -11.20 -4.04 -9.57
C GLY A 90 -12.23 -5.10 -9.21
N GLN A 91 -13.25 -4.73 -8.42
CA GLN A 91 -14.37 -5.63 -8.14
C GLN A 91 -15.15 -6.01 -9.40
N ARG A 92 -15.44 -5.04 -10.27
CA ARG A 92 -16.10 -5.32 -11.55
C ARG A 92 -15.27 -6.22 -12.45
N VAL A 93 -13.96 -6.02 -12.51
CA VAL A 93 -13.04 -6.91 -13.27
C VAL A 93 -13.11 -8.34 -12.73
N ARG A 94 -13.16 -8.54 -11.41
CA ARG A 94 -13.34 -9.88 -10.82
C ARG A 94 -14.67 -10.50 -11.21
N ASP A 95 -15.76 -9.72 -11.17
CA ASP A 95 -17.08 -10.23 -11.53
C ASP A 95 -17.17 -10.55 -13.04
N GLU A 96 -16.57 -9.73 -13.90
CA GLU A 96 -16.43 -9.99 -15.34
C GLU A 96 -15.67 -11.29 -15.60
N LEU A 97 -14.50 -11.48 -14.96
CA LEU A 97 -13.69 -12.69 -15.13
C LEU A 97 -14.39 -13.93 -14.56
N ARG A 98 -15.06 -13.81 -13.41
CA ARG A 98 -15.88 -14.89 -12.86
C ARG A 98 -16.99 -15.31 -13.83
N ALA A 99 -17.60 -14.36 -14.52
CA ALA A 99 -18.67 -14.64 -15.48
C ALA A 99 -18.17 -15.32 -16.78
N VAL A 100 -16.90 -15.15 -17.14
CA VAL A 100 -16.29 -15.83 -18.30
C VAL A 100 -16.12 -17.33 -18.05
N TYR A 101 -15.90 -17.75 -16.80
CA TYR A 101 -15.76 -19.16 -16.45
C TYR A 101 -17.13 -19.87 -16.41
N THR A 102 -17.52 -20.46 -17.54
CA THR A 102 -18.76 -21.26 -17.66
C THR A 102 -18.62 -22.68 -17.13
N ASP A 103 -17.40 -23.22 -17.10
CA ASP A 103 -17.08 -24.51 -16.51
C ASP A 103 -17.04 -24.42 -14.97
N PRO A 104 -17.80 -25.27 -14.23
CA PRO A 104 -17.86 -25.20 -12.77
C PRO A 104 -16.51 -25.37 -12.07
N GLU A 105 -15.64 -26.25 -12.56
CA GLU A 105 -14.34 -26.50 -11.95
C GLU A 105 -13.37 -25.32 -12.17
N ALA A 106 -13.37 -24.73 -13.37
CA ALA A 106 -12.63 -23.51 -13.66
C ALA A 106 -13.10 -22.34 -12.80
N ARG A 107 -14.42 -22.17 -12.64
CA ARG A 107 -14.99 -21.13 -11.78
C ARG A 107 -14.61 -21.33 -10.31
N GLN A 108 -14.68 -22.55 -9.80
CA GLN A 108 -14.25 -22.85 -8.43
C GLN A 108 -12.76 -22.53 -8.24
N ARG A 109 -11.89 -22.88 -9.19
CA ARG A 109 -10.46 -22.53 -9.11
C ARG A 109 -10.22 -21.03 -9.08
N PHE A 110 -10.99 -20.25 -9.84
CA PHE A 110 -10.92 -18.80 -9.80
C PHE A 110 -11.37 -18.25 -8.43
N ASP A 111 -12.47 -18.78 -7.88
CA ASP A 111 -12.95 -18.41 -6.55
C ASP A 111 -11.95 -18.80 -5.44
N ASP A 112 -11.31 -19.96 -5.55
CA ASP A 112 -10.23 -20.41 -4.66
C ASP A 112 -9.00 -19.50 -4.75
N LEU A 113 -8.65 -19.02 -5.94
CA LEU A 113 -7.57 -18.05 -6.11
C LEU A 113 -7.85 -16.76 -5.33
N LEU A 114 -9.08 -16.24 -5.41
CA LEU A 114 -9.47 -15.01 -4.71
C LEU A 114 -9.61 -15.20 -3.20
N THR A 115 -10.07 -16.37 -2.75
CA THR A 115 -10.38 -16.62 -1.33
C THR A 115 -9.20 -17.21 -0.55
N ASN A 116 -8.31 -17.95 -1.19
CA ASN A 116 -7.20 -18.65 -0.52
C ASN A 116 -5.82 -18.13 -0.94
N GLU A 117 -5.59 -17.87 -2.22
CA GLU A 117 -4.25 -17.50 -2.71
C GLU A 117 -3.98 -15.99 -2.61
N PHE A 118 -4.98 -15.17 -2.90
CA PHE A 118 -4.87 -13.71 -2.79
C PHE A 118 -4.57 -13.24 -1.35
N PRO A 119 -5.24 -13.74 -0.29
CA PRO A 119 -4.85 -13.39 1.08
C PRO A 119 -3.41 -13.78 1.44
N LYS A 120 -2.88 -14.88 0.89
CA LYS A 120 -1.46 -15.26 1.08
C LYS A 120 -0.50 -14.30 0.39
N LEU A 121 -0.88 -13.73 -0.77
CA LEU A 121 -0.10 -12.68 -1.43
C LEU A 121 -0.05 -11.42 -0.55
N VAL A 122 -1.20 -11.01 -0.02
CA VAL A 122 -1.32 -9.89 0.92
C VAL A 122 -0.47 -10.13 2.17
N GLU A 123 -0.52 -11.33 2.75
CA GLU A 123 0.33 -11.73 3.89
C GLU A 123 1.81 -11.55 3.59
N ARG A 124 2.29 -12.12 2.47
CA ARG A 124 3.70 -12.02 2.10
C ARG A 124 4.15 -10.57 1.98
N GLN A 125 3.32 -9.71 1.40
CA GLN A 125 3.64 -8.28 1.29
C GLN A 125 3.63 -7.59 2.67
N PHE A 126 2.65 -7.90 3.51
CA PHE A 126 2.56 -7.36 4.87
C PHE A 126 3.76 -7.76 5.74
N VAL A 127 4.22 -9.01 5.66
CA VAL A 127 5.35 -9.52 6.44
C VAL A 127 6.63 -8.70 6.22
N VAL A 128 6.86 -8.19 5.00
CA VAL A 128 8.02 -7.32 4.72
C VAL A 128 7.99 -6.09 5.63
N TYR A 129 6.85 -5.39 5.69
CA TYR A 129 6.70 -4.22 6.55
C TYR A 129 6.71 -4.59 8.04
N SER A 130 6.05 -5.69 8.41
CA SER A 130 6.00 -6.17 9.79
C SER A 130 7.40 -6.46 10.33
N ASN A 131 8.25 -7.14 9.56
CA ASN A 131 9.61 -7.47 9.97
C ASN A 131 10.44 -6.20 10.22
N THR A 132 10.38 -5.22 9.31
CA THR A 132 11.08 -3.94 9.49
C THR A 132 10.65 -3.19 10.76
N ILE A 133 9.37 -3.29 11.14
CA ILE A 133 8.87 -2.75 12.41
C ILE A 133 9.39 -3.60 13.58
N ASP A 134 9.28 -4.93 13.48
CA ASP A 134 9.64 -5.83 14.57
C ASP A 134 11.13 -5.78 14.93
N ASP A 135 11.98 -5.52 13.94
CA ASP A 135 13.43 -5.34 14.05
C ASP A 135 13.83 -4.06 14.80
N GLN A 136 12.90 -3.13 15.06
CA GLN A 136 13.20 -1.93 15.83
C GLN A 136 13.39 -2.25 17.32
N PRO A 137 14.42 -1.66 17.98
CA PRO A 137 14.86 -2.08 19.32
C PRO A 137 13.95 -1.60 20.46
N THR A 138 13.10 -0.59 20.23
CA THR A 138 12.25 0.01 21.27
C THR A 138 10.83 0.22 20.76
N GLN A 139 9.86 0.29 21.69
CA GLN A 139 8.47 0.62 21.36
C GLN A 139 8.34 1.98 20.67
N SER A 140 9.15 2.96 21.07
CA SER A 140 9.16 4.28 20.42
C SER A 140 9.68 4.22 18.99
N ALA A 141 10.73 3.44 18.71
CA ALA A 141 11.25 3.26 17.36
C ALA A 141 10.25 2.48 16.47
N LYS A 142 9.50 1.53 17.05
CA LYS A 142 8.39 0.85 16.35
C LYS A 142 7.29 1.83 15.95
N ALA A 143 6.88 2.70 16.88
CA ALA A 143 5.89 3.75 16.61
C ALA A 143 6.39 4.72 15.53
N GLU A 144 7.64 5.17 15.59
CA GLU A 144 8.25 6.05 14.58
C GLU A 144 8.30 5.40 13.19
N MET A 145 8.69 4.12 13.11
CA MET A 145 8.67 3.36 11.86
C MET A 145 7.26 3.24 11.28
N CYS A 146 6.26 2.98 12.14
CA CYS A 146 4.86 2.95 11.75
C CYS A 146 4.36 4.29 11.21
N ASP A 147 4.66 5.39 11.90
CA ASP A 147 4.30 6.73 11.44
C ASP A 147 5.00 7.06 10.12
N GLY A 148 6.22 6.57 9.90
CA GLY A 148 6.92 6.64 8.61
C GLY A 148 6.13 6.00 7.46
N TYR A 149 5.56 4.80 7.66
CA TYR A 149 4.70 4.18 6.65
C TYR A 149 3.41 4.97 6.40
N PHE A 150 2.79 5.51 7.44
CA PHE A 150 1.57 6.32 7.28
C PHE A 150 1.86 7.66 6.61
N ASN A 151 3.01 8.29 6.87
CA ASN A 151 3.48 9.45 6.12
C ASN A 151 3.65 9.11 4.64
N ALA A 152 4.23 7.97 4.29
CA ALA A 152 4.33 7.53 2.90
C ALA A 152 2.95 7.33 2.23
N VAL A 153 1.93 6.89 2.96
CA VAL A 153 0.53 6.83 2.47
C VAL A 153 -0.03 8.22 2.23
N ASP A 154 0.23 9.16 3.14
CA ASP A 154 -0.21 10.55 3.01
C ASP A 154 0.45 11.25 1.81
N GLU A 155 1.74 10.98 1.61
CA GLU A 155 2.57 11.40 0.48
C GLU A 155 2.24 10.68 -0.84
N ARG A 156 1.17 9.86 -0.88
CA ARG A 156 0.69 9.16 -2.08
C ARG A 156 1.62 8.06 -2.61
N GLN A 157 2.63 7.63 -1.86
CA GLN A 157 3.56 6.59 -2.33
C GLN A 157 2.88 5.23 -2.55
N PHE A 158 1.76 4.99 -1.86
CA PHE A 158 0.90 3.81 -2.03
C PHE A 158 -0.24 4.01 -3.03
N ASP A 159 -0.31 5.18 -3.68
CA ASP A 159 -1.36 5.41 -4.67
C ASP A 159 -1.09 4.63 -5.95
N LEU A 160 -2.14 4.09 -6.56
CA LEU A 160 -2.05 3.25 -7.74
C LEU A 160 -1.29 3.93 -8.89
N LYS A 161 -1.51 5.24 -9.06
CA LYS A 161 -0.83 6.06 -10.07
C LYS A 161 0.67 6.19 -9.85
N VAL A 162 1.16 5.94 -8.64
CA VAL A 162 2.57 6.01 -8.28
C VAL A 162 3.20 4.62 -8.32
N ASN A 163 2.57 3.63 -7.69
CA ASN A 163 3.14 2.29 -7.58
C ASN A 163 2.96 1.43 -8.85
N ASP A 164 1.92 1.68 -9.64
CA ASP A 164 1.61 0.96 -10.87
C ASP A 164 0.86 1.86 -11.89
N PRO A 165 1.60 2.77 -12.55
CA PRO A 165 1.01 3.72 -13.49
C PRO A 165 0.31 3.05 -14.68
N ALA A 166 0.79 1.86 -15.10
CA ALA A 166 0.21 1.13 -16.21
C ALA A 166 -1.17 0.57 -15.85
N LEU A 167 -1.31 -0.03 -14.66
CA LEU A 167 -2.60 -0.50 -14.17
C LEU A 167 -3.56 0.66 -13.88
N ALA A 168 -3.06 1.78 -13.36
CA ALA A 168 -3.87 2.99 -13.20
C ALA A 168 -4.45 3.48 -14.54
N ALA A 169 -3.61 3.57 -15.58
CA ALA A 169 -4.05 3.97 -16.93
C ALA A 169 -5.05 2.99 -17.54
N PHE A 170 -4.87 1.68 -17.30
CA PHE A 170 -5.80 0.64 -17.71
C PHE A 170 -7.19 0.85 -17.09
N PHE A 171 -7.24 1.08 -15.77
CA PHE A 171 -8.51 1.38 -15.11
C PHE A 171 -9.13 2.70 -15.58
N ASP A 172 -8.33 3.76 -15.74
CA ASP A 172 -8.81 5.07 -16.21
C ASP A 172 -9.49 4.93 -17.59
N LYS A 173 -8.88 4.17 -18.51
CA LYS A 173 -9.46 3.85 -19.82
C LYS A 173 -10.81 3.12 -19.68
N ARG A 174 -10.88 2.05 -18.89
CA ARG A 174 -12.10 1.26 -18.69
C ARG A 174 -13.24 2.06 -18.04
N MET A 175 -12.91 2.95 -17.12
CA MET A 175 -13.89 3.85 -16.50
C MET A 175 -14.42 4.85 -17.52
N ALA A 176 -13.55 5.49 -18.30
CA ALA A 176 -13.93 6.44 -19.34
C ALA A 176 -14.84 5.81 -20.41
N GLU A 177 -14.49 4.62 -20.93
CA GLU A 177 -15.26 3.91 -21.97
C GLU A 177 -16.70 3.59 -21.55
N ARG A 178 -16.93 3.35 -20.25
CA ARG A 178 -18.27 3.09 -19.73
C ARG A 178 -19.07 4.36 -19.50
N THR A 179 -18.43 5.44 -19.07
CA THR A 179 -19.09 6.74 -19.01
C THR A 179 -19.52 7.21 -20.40
N SER A 180 -18.71 6.97 -21.44
CA SER A 180 -19.11 7.26 -22.83
C SER A 180 -20.23 6.34 -23.34
N SER A 181 -20.20 5.05 -23.00
CA SER A 181 -21.22 4.09 -23.42
C SER A 181 -22.56 4.30 -22.70
N GLY A 182 -22.55 4.80 -21.46
CA GLY A 182 -23.74 5.17 -20.70
C GLY A 182 -24.37 6.50 -21.12
N ASN A 183 -23.67 7.33 -21.90
CA ASN A 183 -24.12 8.64 -22.39
C ASN A 183 -24.61 8.62 -23.85
N SER A 184 -24.73 7.46 -24.50
CA SER A 184 -25.38 7.37 -25.81
C SER A 184 -26.87 7.72 -25.66
N PRO A 185 -27.37 8.82 -26.26
CA PRO A 185 -28.80 9.08 -26.26
C PRO A 185 -29.46 8.00 -27.11
N VAL A 186 -30.38 7.26 -26.50
CA VAL A 186 -31.33 6.42 -27.24
C VAL A 186 -32.10 7.38 -28.14
N SER A 187 -31.69 7.47 -29.41
CA SER A 187 -32.50 8.11 -30.44
C SER A 187 -33.71 7.21 -30.65
N LYS A 188 -34.86 7.70 -30.18
CA LYS A 188 -36.18 7.20 -30.54
C LYS A 188 -36.51 7.57 -31.98
#